data_AF-A8WRY2-F1
#
_entry.id   AF-A8WRY2-F1
#
_cell.length_a   1.000
_cell.length_b   1.000
_cell.length_c   1.000
_cell.angle_alpha   90.00
_cell.angle_beta   90.00
_cell.angle_gamma   90.00
#
_symmetry.space_group_name_H-M   'P 1'
#
loop_
_entity.id
_entity.type
_entity.pdbx_description
1 polymer ?
#
loop_
_entity_poly.entity_id
_entity_poly.type
_entity_poly.pdbx_seq_one_letter_code
_entity_poly.pdbx_strand_id
1 'polypeptide(L)'
;MRILLLLLIFIVGLVASTTRFSATLVYARVTLRCRAPRVAEAKVFLMESDFQDNAFDEDDTFDFATYHFGKQPEMKVALKGEEFEFSGLDPYIYVIHTCTKTANFQETFVVNLMESMYRSRSFDVIIDLDRNTSVITHRRIYPS
;
A
#
# COMPACT_ATOMS: atom_id res chain seq x y z
N MET A 1 -34.24 -35.26 -3.04
CA MET A 1 -33.52 -34.26 -2.21
C MET A 1 -32.09 -34.65 -1.87
N ARG A 2 -31.80 -35.87 -1.37
CA ARG A 2 -30.42 -36.30 -1.01
C ARG A 2 -29.40 -36.25 -2.16
N ILE A 3 -29.80 -36.66 -3.37
CA ILE A 3 -28.92 -36.68 -4.55
C ILE A 3 -28.54 -35.25 -4.99
N LEU A 4 -29.50 -34.32 -4.97
CA LEU A 4 -29.26 -32.91 -5.30
C LEU A 4 -28.31 -32.24 -4.30
N LEU A 5 -28.42 -32.56 -3.01
CA LEU A 5 -27.56 -32.02 -1.96
C LEU A 5 -26.10 -32.50 -2.13
N LEU A 6 -25.91 -33.79 -2.43
CA LEU A 6 -24.59 -34.38 -2.70
C LEU A 6 -23.95 -33.77 -3.95
N LEU A 7 -24.74 -33.54 -5.01
CA LEU A 7 -24.28 -32.87 -6.22
C LEU A 7 -23.85 -31.43 -5.94
N LEU A 8 -24.59 -30.70 -5.12
CA LEU A 8 -24.26 -29.33 -4.74
C LEU A 8 -22.96 -29.27 -3.94
N ILE A 9 -22.78 -30.15 -2.95
CA ILE A 9 -21.54 -30.25 -2.16
C ILE A 9 -20.35 -30.61 -3.06
N PHE A 10 -20.55 -31.52 -4.02
CA PHE A 10 -19.50 -31.92 -4.95
C PHE A 10 -19.09 -30.77 -5.89
N ILE A 11 -20.06 -30.01 -6.42
CA ILE A 11 -19.79 -28.84 -7.26
C ILE A 11 -19.07 -27.75 -6.46
N VAL A 12 -19.51 -27.46 -5.23
CA VAL A 12 -18.85 -26.46 -4.36
C VAL A 12 -17.42 -26.88 -4.02
N GLY A 13 -17.19 -28.17 -3.71
CA GLY A 13 -15.85 -28.71 -3.46
C GLY A 13 -14.96 -28.64 -4.70
N LEU A 14 -15.50 -28.92 -5.89
CA LEU A 14 -14.76 -28.83 -7.15
C LEU A 14 -14.38 -27.37 -7.46
N VAL A 15 -15.31 -26.43 -7.32
CA VAL A 15 -15.05 -25.00 -7.52
C VAL A 15 -13.97 -24.52 -6.54
N ALA A 16 -14.11 -24.82 -5.24
CA ALA A 16 -13.13 -24.46 -4.22
C ALA A 16 -11.72 -25.05 -4.48
N SER A 17 -11.64 -26.25 -5.06
CA SER A 17 -10.35 -26.89 -5.42
C SER A 17 -9.67 -26.28 -6.65
N THR A 18 -10.42 -25.53 -7.47
CA THR A 18 -9.91 -24.89 -8.70
C THR A 18 -9.68 -23.39 -8.56
N THR A 19 -10.29 -22.75 -7.57
CA THR A 19 -10.02 -21.34 -7.24
C THR A 19 -8.65 -21.21 -6.60
N ARG A 20 -7.65 -20.88 -7.41
CA ARG A 20 -6.36 -20.39 -6.92
C ARG A 20 -6.54 -18.96 -6.44
N PHE A 21 -6.70 -18.79 -5.14
CA PHE A 21 -6.55 -17.49 -4.50
C PHE A 21 -5.09 -17.06 -4.68
N SER A 22 -4.87 -16.09 -5.56
CA SER A 22 -3.54 -15.51 -5.79
C SER A 22 -3.45 -14.27 -4.93
N ALA A 23 -2.38 -14.13 -4.17
CA ALA A 23 -2.12 -12.91 -3.44
C ALA A 23 -1.99 -11.73 -4.42
N THR A 24 -2.49 -10.59 -3.99
CA THR A 24 -2.39 -9.34 -4.71
C THR A 24 -1.09 -8.65 -4.30
N LEU A 25 -0.29 -8.27 -5.30
CA LEU A 25 1.01 -7.63 -5.09
C LEU A 25 0.88 -6.11 -5.20
N VAL A 26 1.44 -5.42 -4.21
CA VAL A 26 1.59 -3.96 -4.20
C VAL A 26 3.07 -3.63 -4.34
N TYR A 27 3.44 -2.85 -5.35
CA TYR A 27 4.79 -2.31 -5.45
C TYR A 27 4.72 -0.79 -5.53
N ALA A 28 5.38 -0.08 -4.63
CA ALA A 28 5.36 1.38 -4.59
C ALA A 28 6.79 1.94 -4.70
N ARG A 29 6.98 2.88 -5.63
CA ARG A 29 8.18 3.72 -5.70
C ARG A 29 7.84 5.11 -5.22
N VAL A 30 8.39 5.52 -4.09
CA VAL A 30 8.07 6.80 -3.46
C VAL A 30 9.24 7.75 -3.57
N THR A 31 8.95 8.98 -4.00
CA THR A 31 9.88 10.12 -4.02
C THR A 31 9.30 11.22 -3.13
N LEU A 32 10.08 11.70 -2.16
CA LEU A 32 9.67 12.80 -1.28
C LEU A 32 10.41 14.09 -1.65
N ARG A 33 9.66 15.19 -1.72
CA ARG A 33 10.18 16.54 -1.91
C ARG A 33 9.93 17.38 -0.67
N CYS A 34 11.00 17.99 -0.19
CA CYS A 34 11.02 18.94 0.90
C CYS A 34 12.19 19.90 0.68
N ARG A 35 11.95 21.22 0.65
CA ARG A 35 13.04 22.19 0.39
C ARG A 35 13.97 22.38 1.58
N ALA A 36 13.44 22.34 2.80
CA ALA A 36 14.19 22.61 4.02
C ALA A 36 13.80 21.64 5.14
N PRO A 37 14.13 20.35 5.02
CA PRO A 37 13.83 19.37 6.06
C PRO A 37 14.70 19.66 7.29
N ARG A 38 14.10 19.67 8.48
CA ARG A 38 14.85 19.89 9.73
C ARG A 38 15.83 18.74 10.01
N VAL A 39 15.37 17.51 9.80
CA VAL A 39 16.19 16.29 9.77
C VAL A 39 16.17 15.78 8.34
N ALA A 40 17.32 15.42 7.79
CA ALA A 40 17.45 14.93 6.41
C ALA A 40 16.83 13.53 6.20
N GLU A 41 15.96 13.07 7.09
CA GLU A 41 15.34 11.75 7.08
C GLU A 41 13.82 11.83 7.26
N ALA A 42 13.12 10.96 6.57
CA ALA A 42 11.71 10.64 6.80
C ALA A 42 11.54 9.11 6.84
N LYS A 43 10.48 8.64 7.50
CA LYS A 43 10.07 7.23 7.45
C LYS A 43 8.90 7.11 6.48
N VAL A 44 8.95 6.14 5.59
CA VAL A 44 7.92 5.87 4.59
C VAL A 44 7.47 4.44 4.79
N PHE A 45 6.18 4.25 4.94
CA PHE A 45 5.53 2.97 5.14
C PHE A 45 4.57 2.73 3.98
N LEU A 46 4.54 1.51 3.49
CA LEU A 46 3.47 0.98 2.66
C LEU A 46 2.60 0.16 3.60
N MET A 47 1.32 0.51 3.64
CA MET A 47 0.35 -0.02 4.58
C MET A 47 -0.84 -0.58 3.81
N GLU A 48 -1.56 -1.48 4.47
CA GLU A 48 -2.94 -1.82 4.17
C GLU A 48 -3.87 -1.20 5.22
N SER A 49 -4.97 -0.62 4.77
CA SER A 49 -6.15 -0.33 5.56
C SER A 49 -7.08 -1.54 5.56
N ASP A 50 -7.38 -2.10 6.72
CA ASP A 50 -8.36 -3.17 6.82
C ASP A 50 -9.78 -2.66 6.53
N PHE A 51 -10.59 -3.47 5.84
CA PHE A 51 -12.02 -3.24 5.70
C PHE A 51 -12.68 -3.37 7.08
N GLN A 52 -13.17 -2.26 7.64
CA GLN A 52 -13.76 -2.20 8.99
C GLN A 52 -14.77 -3.33 9.28
N ASP A 53 -14.54 -4.09 10.36
CA ASP A 53 -15.61 -4.46 11.32
C ASP A 53 -15.14 -4.98 12.69
N ASN A 54 -13.83 -4.98 13.01
CA ASN A 54 -13.35 -5.30 14.35
C ASN A 54 -12.48 -4.17 14.91
N ALA A 55 -12.72 -3.78 16.16
CA ALA A 55 -11.89 -2.82 16.90
C ALA A 55 -10.46 -3.34 17.24
N PHE A 56 -10.05 -4.45 16.59
CA PHE A 56 -8.83 -5.21 16.86
C PHE A 56 -8.21 -5.80 15.57
N ASP A 57 -8.51 -5.24 14.40
CA ASP A 57 -7.63 -5.40 13.23
C ASP A 57 -6.81 -4.11 13.11
N GLU A 58 -5.48 -4.26 13.24
CA GLU A 58 -4.50 -3.19 13.22
C GLU A 58 -3.97 -3.06 11.80
N ASP A 59 -4.05 -1.88 11.18
CA ASP A 59 -3.50 -1.59 9.85
C ASP A 59 -2.18 -2.34 9.57
N ASP A 60 -2.21 -3.25 8.58
CA ASP A 60 -1.07 -4.11 8.30
C ASP A 60 0.06 -3.34 7.60
N THR A 61 1.25 -3.34 8.21
CA THR A 61 2.44 -2.78 7.59
C THR A 61 3.02 -3.76 6.58
N PHE A 62 2.86 -3.48 5.29
CA PHE A 62 3.49 -4.28 4.23
C PHE A 62 5.01 -4.14 4.20
N ASP A 63 5.52 -2.91 4.20
CA ASP A 63 6.95 -2.61 4.07
C ASP A 63 7.26 -1.19 4.56
N PHE A 64 8.51 -0.92 4.89
CA PHE A 64 8.93 0.43 5.27
C PHE A 64 10.38 0.73 4.90
N ALA A 65 10.67 2.01 4.68
CA ALA A 65 12.00 2.50 4.36
C ALA A 65 12.31 3.83 5.04
N THR A 66 13.60 4.10 5.23
CA THR A 66 14.07 5.45 5.56
C THR A 66 14.39 6.19 4.27
N TYR A 67 13.79 7.35 4.08
CA TYR A 67 14.07 8.24 2.96
C TYR A 67 15.05 9.32 3.39
N HIS A 68 16.11 9.53 2.62
CA HIS A 68 17.10 10.57 2.87
C HIS A 68 16.95 11.72 1.86
N PHE A 69 16.69 12.93 2.36
CA PHE A 69 16.58 14.13 1.54
C PHE A 69 17.95 14.59 1.00
N GLY A 70 17.95 15.35 -0.09
CA GLY A 70 19.15 16.01 -0.63
C GLY A 70 20.07 15.12 -1.47
N LYS A 71 19.68 13.87 -1.78
CA LYS A 71 20.43 13.01 -2.71
C LYS A 71 20.27 13.49 -4.16
N GLN A 72 21.33 13.34 -4.96
CA GLN A 72 21.32 13.57 -6.41
C GLN A 72 21.83 12.30 -7.13
N PRO A 73 21.05 11.69 -8.04
CA PRO A 73 19.65 12.01 -8.36
C PRO A 73 18.70 11.86 -7.14
N GLU A 74 17.50 12.44 -7.22
CA GLU A 74 16.48 12.30 -6.16
C GLU A 74 16.34 10.83 -5.76
N MET A 75 16.38 10.57 -4.45
CA MET A 75 16.22 9.23 -3.91
C MET A 75 14.83 8.69 -4.26
N LYS A 76 14.75 7.38 -4.52
CA LYS A 76 13.49 6.67 -4.63
C LYS A 76 13.53 5.49 -3.68
N VAL A 77 12.56 5.38 -2.80
CA VAL A 77 12.38 4.16 -1.99
C VAL A 77 11.44 3.23 -2.74
N ALA A 78 11.79 1.95 -2.78
CA ALA A 78 10.96 0.90 -3.36
C ALA A 78 10.42 0.04 -2.22
N LEU A 79 9.10 -0.07 -2.15
CA LEU A 79 8.37 -0.80 -1.13
C LEU A 79 7.54 -1.90 -1.79
N LYS A 80 7.42 -3.06 -1.14
CA LYS A 80 6.65 -4.19 -1.67
C LYS A 80 5.76 -4.82 -0.59
N GLY A 81 4.47 -4.93 -0.89
CA GLY A 81 3.49 -5.72 -0.12
C GLY A 81 2.91 -6.87 -0.93
N GLU A 82 2.47 -7.90 -0.24
CA GLU A 82 1.76 -9.03 -0.84
C GLU A 82 0.76 -9.58 0.17
N GLU A 83 -0.52 -9.57 -0.21
CA GLU A 83 -1.58 -10.07 0.66
C GLU A 83 -2.72 -10.67 -0.16
N PHE A 84 -3.36 -11.68 0.43
CA PHE A 84 -4.62 -12.19 -0.07
C PHE A 84 -5.78 -11.67 0.78
N GLU A 85 -6.60 -10.82 0.18
CA GLU A 85 -7.83 -10.35 0.79
C GLU A 85 -9.00 -10.51 -0.18
N PHE A 86 -10.13 -11.03 0.31
CA PHE A 86 -11.32 -11.24 -0.52
C PHE A 86 -12.00 -9.92 -0.90
N SER A 87 -11.93 -8.91 -0.02
CA SER A 87 -12.45 -7.55 -0.22
C SER A 87 -11.69 -6.77 -1.29
N GLY A 88 -10.47 -7.20 -1.62
CA GLY A 88 -9.51 -6.42 -2.38
C GLY A 88 -8.77 -5.43 -1.47
N LEU A 89 -7.52 -5.12 -1.83
CA LEU A 89 -6.62 -4.33 -0.98
C LEU A 89 -6.89 -2.81 -1.07
N ASP A 90 -6.71 -2.07 0.02
CA ASP A 90 -6.81 -0.61 0.14
C ASP A 90 -5.44 0.06 0.44
N PRO A 91 -4.39 -0.20 -0.37
CA PRO A 91 -3.04 0.16 -0.01
C PRO A 91 -2.83 1.67 0.06
N TYR A 92 -2.05 2.11 1.04
CA TYR A 92 -1.71 3.51 1.21
C TYR A 92 -0.25 3.73 1.61
N ILE A 93 0.26 4.93 1.35
CA ILE A 93 1.58 5.37 1.82
C ILE A 93 1.40 6.26 3.03
N TYR A 94 2.07 5.90 4.12
CA TYR A 94 2.15 6.69 5.33
C TYR A 94 3.57 7.24 5.49
N VAL A 95 3.70 8.55 5.64
CA VAL A 95 5.00 9.22 5.77
C VAL A 95 5.07 9.92 7.12
N ILE A 96 6.15 9.69 7.86
CA ILE A 96 6.49 10.46 9.05
C ILE A 96 7.71 11.33 8.74
N HIS A 97 7.58 12.65 8.86
CA HIS A 97 8.61 13.60 8.42
C HIS A 97 8.79 14.81 9.33
N THR A 98 9.90 15.53 9.13
CA THR A 98 10.20 16.81 9.79
C THR A 98 10.27 17.98 8.81
N CYS A 99 9.64 17.82 7.64
CA CYS A 99 9.41 18.90 6.69
C CYS A 99 8.32 19.85 7.20
N THR A 100 8.63 20.67 8.20
CA THR A 100 7.68 21.59 8.82
C THR A 100 8.40 22.88 9.24
N LYS A 101 7.64 23.96 9.38
CA LYS A 101 8.14 25.25 9.86
C LYS A 101 8.19 25.32 11.39
N THR A 102 7.52 24.40 12.08
CA THR A 102 7.42 24.39 13.55
C THR A 102 8.60 23.63 14.16
N ALA A 103 9.30 24.27 15.10
CA ALA A 103 10.42 23.64 15.78
C ALA A 103 9.96 22.42 16.60
N ASN A 104 10.75 21.33 16.55
CA ASN A 104 10.54 20.09 17.31
C ASN A 104 9.22 19.35 17.05
N PHE A 105 8.57 19.61 15.92
CA PHE A 105 7.37 18.90 15.52
C PHE A 105 7.67 17.89 14.42
N GLN A 106 6.94 16.78 14.44
CA GLN A 106 6.96 15.74 13.42
C GLN A 106 5.54 15.65 12.86
N GLU A 107 5.43 15.66 11.53
CA GLU A 107 4.16 15.62 10.83
C GLU A 107 4.01 14.30 10.09
N THR A 108 2.76 13.97 9.79
CA THR A 108 2.40 12.79 9.03
C THR A 108 1.71 13.19 7.73
N PHE A 109 1.95 12.42 6.68
CA PHE A 109 1.29 12.59 5.40
C PHE A 109 0.84 11.23 4.86
N VAL A 110 -0.42 11.16 4.44
CA VAL A 110 -1.07 9.91 4.01
C VAL A 110 -1.51 10.03 2.56
N VAL A 111 -1.25 8.99 1.78
CA VAL A 111 -1.65 8.91 0.37
C VAL A 111 -2.28 7.56 0.10
N ASN A 112 -3.60 7.55 -0.06
CA ASN A 112 -4.32 6.36 -0.50
C ASN A 112 -3.96 6.07 -1.96
N LEU A 113 -3.48 4.86 -2.25
CA LEU A 113 -3.02 4.50 -3.59
C LEU A 113 -4.17 4.03 -4.48
N MET A 114 -5.06 3.21 -3.94
CA MET A 114 -6.24 2.68 -4.62
C MET A 114 -7.21 2.11 -3.59
N GLU A 115 -8.50 2.20 -3.89
CA GLU A 115 -9.55 1.51 -3.14
C GLU A 115 -9.95 0.21 -3.87
N SER A 116 -10.21 -0.86 -3.11
CA SER A 116 -10.63 -2.20 -3.50
C SER A 116 -9.80 -2.78 -4.65
N MET A 117 -8.49 -2.90 -4.42
CA MET A 117 -7.51 -3.36 -5.39
C MET A 117 -7.48 -4.89 -5.48
N TYR A 118 -8.22 -5.45 -6.43
CA TYR A 118 -8.24 -6.90 -6.71
C TYR A 118 -7.13 -7.42 -7.63
N ARG A 119 -6.21 -6.55 -8.08
CA ARG A 119 -5.19 -6.93 -9.06
C ARG A 119 -3.86 -6.27 -8.73
N SER A 120 -2.79 -7.04 -8.86
CA SER A 120 -1.43 -6.59 -8.62
C SER A 120 -1.07 -5.33 -9.39
N ARG A 121 -0.43 -4.36 -8.72
CA ARG A 121 -0.09 -3.05 -9.29
C ARG A 121 1.27 -2.54 -8.84
N SER A 122 1.86 -1.74 -9.72
CA SER A 122 3.03 -0.92 -9.47
C SER A 122 2.60 0.54 -9.46
N PHE A 123 2.96 1.27 -8.41
CA PHE A 123 2.71 2.69 -8.20
C PHE A 123 4.03 3.45 -8.23
N ASP A 124 4.05 4.58 -8.94
CA ASP A 124 5.07 5.62 -8.83
C ASP A 124 4.41 6.82 -8.16
N VAL A 125 4.88 7.16 -6.95
CA VAL A 125 4.29 8.15 -6.04
C VAL A 125 5.29 9.27 -5.80
N ILE A 126 4.86 10.51 -6.07
CA ILE A 126 5.64 11.71 -5.77
C ILE A 126 4.88 12.49 -4.72
N ILE A 127 5.49 12.74 -3.56
CA ILE A 127 4.91 13.49 -2.46
C ILE A 127 5.69 14.80 -2.30
N ASP A 128 5.00 15.92 -2.42
CA ASP A 128 5.52 17.25 -2.12
C ASP A 128 5.03 17.66 -0.72
N LEU A 129 5.92 17.49 0.26
CA LEU A 129 5.65 17.78 1.68
C LEU A 129 5.61 19.29 1.95
N ASP A 130 6.24 20.12 1.12
CA ASP A 130 6.14 21.58 1.27
C ASP A 130 4.74 22.09 0.90
N ARG A 131 4.06 21.39 -0.02
CA ARG A 131 2.75 21.74 -0.56
C ARG A 131 1.61 20.89 -0.03
N ASN A 132 1.92 19.83 0.71
CA ASN A 132 0.95 18.84 1.17
C ASN A 132 0.16 18.21 0.00
N THR A 133 0.86 17.86 -1.08
CA THR A 133 0.26 17.29 -2.30
C THR A 133 0.97 16.02 -2.72
N SER A 134 0.26 15.16 -3.46
CA SER A 134 0.84 13.97 -4.08
C SER A 134 0.41 13.82 -5.53
N VAL A 135 1.23 13.12 -6.30
CA VAL A 135 0.92 12.66 -7.65
C VAL A 135 1.16 11.16 -7.66
N ILE A 136 0.13 10.42 -8.07
CA ILE A 136 0.15 8.96 -8.14
C ILE A 136 -0.01 8.57 -9.60
N THR A 137 0.89 7.73 -10.08
CA THR A 137 0.73 7.02 -11.35
C THR A 137 0.84 5.53 -11.10
N HIS A 138 0.10 4.72 -11.84
CA HIS A 138 0.10 3.28 -11.60
C HIS A 138 -0.02 2.48 -12.89
N ARG A 139 0.44 1.23 -12.84
CA ARG A 139 0.20 0.23 -13.89
C ARG A 139 -0.10 -1.12 -13.28
N ARG A 140 -0.89 -1.92 -14.00
CA ARG A 140 -1.14 -3.31 -13.64
C ARG A 140 0.13 -4.14 -13.82
N ILE A 141 0.40 -5.04 -12.88
CA ILE A 141 1.41 -6.08 -12.99
C ILE A 141 0.71 -7.31 -13.57
N TYR A 142 1.20 -7.80 -14.70
CA TYR A 142 0.70 -9.05 -15.29
C TYR A 142 1.52 -10.21 -14.71
N PRO A 143 0.88 -11.31 -14.29
CA PRO A 143 1.62 -12.53 -13.95
C PRO A 143 2.40 -12.98 -15.19
N SER A 144 3.69 -13.23 -15.00
CA SER A 144 4.61 -13.83 -15.97
C SER A 144 4.34 -15.33 -16.12
#